data_AF-A0A8H2VJI9-F1
#
_entry.id   AF-A0A8H2VJI9-F1
#
_cell.length_a   1.000
_cell.length_b   1.000
_cell.length_c   1.000
_cell.angle_alpha   90.00
_cell.angle_beta   90.00
_cell.angle_gamma   90.00
#
_symmetry.space_group_name_H-M   'P 1'
#
loop_
_entity.id
_entity.type
_entity.pdbx_description
1 polymer ?
#
loop_
_entity_poly.entity_id
_entity_poly.type
_entity_poly.pdbx_seq_one_letter_code
_entity_poly.pdbx_strand_id
1 'polypeptide(L)'
;MSSITTPAAINPGLPHNNINNNNRANDVLQLDPNQIISVDEQIQYKIQLLLHINSVLLARVIHMTNPFFKDKKIEANSPSVLPENIQSLVSQNLKRVHANLQCISQINQGFIRSKPVITVAPVIPQQQQQQPNNDILAKLYLLMSRVFEFW
;
A
#
# COMPACT_ATOMS: atom_id res chain seq x y z
N MET A 1 53.15 32.69 11.79
CA MET A 1 53.63 33.96 11.20
C MET A 1 53.33 33.88 9.71
N SER A 2 52.16 34.36 9.26
CA SER A 2 51.96 35.69 8.65
C SER A 2 52.75 35.78 7.32
N SER A 3 52.14 35.92 6.15
CA SER A 3 51.41 37.13 5.74
C SER A 3 50.41 36.94 4.59
N ILE A 4 49.38 37.78 4.64
CA ILE A 4 48.38 38.15 3.64
C ILE A 4 48.97 39.24 2.73
N THR A 5 48.68 39.25 1.42
CA THR A 5 48.08 40.39 0.66
C THR A 5 47.97 40.15 -0.86
N THR A 6 46.73 40.21 -1.37
CA THR A 6 46.35 40.70 -2.71
C THR A 6 46.42 42.24 -2.76
N PRO A 7 46.49 42.88 -3.96
CA PRO A 7 45.27 43.47 -4.53
C PRO A 7 45.17 43.45 -6.08
N ALA A 8 43.99 43.86 -6.56
CA ALA A 8 43.44 43.76 -7.91
C ALA A 8 43.53 45.04 -8.76
N ALA A 9 43.33 44.91 -10.09
CA ALA A 9 42.75 45.90 -11.04
C ALA A 9 42.43 45.14 -12.37
N ILE A 10 41.18 44.93 -12.85
CA ILE A 10 40.18 45.84 -13.50
C ILE A 10 40.79 46.48 -14.78
N ASN A 11 40.35 46.36 -16.04
CA ASN A 11 39.06 46.21 -16.75
C ASN A 11 39.39 46.00 -18.28
N PRO A 12 38.49 46.13 -19.28
CA PRO A 12 37.07 45.76 -19.41
C PRO A 12 36.81 44.92 -20.69
N GLY A 13 35.77 44.08 -20.68
CA GLY A 13 35.30 43.43 -21.92
C GLY A 13 33.92 42.80 -21.72
N LEU A 14 32.88 43.54 -22.09
CA LEU A 14 31.50 43.07 -22.28
C LEU A 14 31.10 43.37 -23.74
N PRO A 15 30.03 42.78 -24.30
CA PRO A 15 29.21 41.64 -23.85
C PRO A 15 29.06 40.57 -24.95
N HIS A 16 28.76 39.32 -24.60
CA HIS A 16 28.04 38.40 -25.50
C HIS A 16 26.93 37.71 -24.73
N ASN A 17 25.77 38.36 -24.73
CA ASN A 17 24.49 37.75 -24.40
C ASN A 17 24.19 36.70 -25.48
N ASN A 18 24.40 35.43 -25.17
CA ASN A 18 23.75 34.35 -25.91
C ASN A 18 22.52 33.88 -25.12
N ILE A 19 21.46 34.68 -25.18
CA ILE A 19 20.12 34.24 -24.80
C ILE A 19 19.63 33.39 -25.96
N ASN A 20 19.92 32.09 -25.91
CA ASN A 20 19.26 31.13 -26.79
C ASN A 20 17.94 30.72 -26.14
N ASN A 21 16.99 31.66 -26.13
CA ASN A 21 15.58 31.36 -25.95
C ASN A 21 15.08 30.84 -27.28
N ASN A 22 14.90 29.52 -27.40
CA ASN A 22 13.92 28.96 -28.33
C ASN A 22 13.57 27.51 -27.97
N ASN A 23 12.35 27.41 -27.42
CA ASN A 23 11.31 26.45 -27.78
C ASN A 23 11.10 25.18 -26.94
N ARG A 24 9.89 25.20 -26.35
CA ARG A 24 8.93 24.11 -26.10
C ARG A 24 9.18 23.32 -24.83
N ALA A 25 8.63 23.75 -23.69
CA ALA A 25 7.20 23.61 -23.36
C ALA A 25 6.68 22.20 -23.70
N ASN A 26 7.18 21.20 -22.97
CA ASN A 26 6.55 19.90 -22.68
C ASN A 26 7.29 19.18 -21.54
N ASP A 27 7.88 19.93 -20.60
CA ASP A 27 8.40 19.35 -19.36
C ASP A 27 7.21 19.13 -18.41
N VAL A 28 6.35 18.18 -18.79
CA VAL A 28 5.30 17.66 -17.92
C VAL A 28 6.02 16.92 -16.82
N LEU A 29 6.30 17.62 -15.72
CA LEU A 29 6.67 17.17 -14.38
C LEU A 29 6.66 15.63 -14.22
N GLN A 30 7.66 14.94 -14.76
CA GLN A 30 7.90 13.54 -14.43
C GLN A 30 8.70 13.55 -13.13
N LEU A 31 8.04 13.97 -12.05
CA LEU A 31 8.56 13.86 -10.70
C LEU A 31 8.75 12.37 -10.41
N ASP A 32 10.00 11.96 -10.19
CA ASP A 32 10.29 10.64 -9.63
C ASP A 32 9.56 10.56 -8.27
N PRO A 33 8.70 9.55 -8.03
CA PRO A 33 7.99 9.40 -6.76
C PRO A 33 8.93 9.44 -5.55
N ASN A 34 10.18 9.00 -5.72
CA ASN A 34 11.21 9.02 -4.68
C ASN A 34 11.73 10.42 -4.34
N GLN A 35 11.46 11.43 -5.18
CA GLN A 35 11.78 12.83 -4.90
C GLN A 35 10.69 13.53 -4.07
N ILE A 36 9.48 12.95 -4.01
CA ILE A 36 8.34 13.52 -3.27
C ILE A 36 8.23 12.90 -1.88
N ILE A 37 8.45 11.59 -1.75
CA ILE A 37 8.32 10.82 -0.50
C ILE A 37 9.54 9.91 -0.39
N SER A 38 10.17 9.86 0.79
CA SER A 38 11.34 9.01 1.00
C SER A 38 11.00 7.52 0.86
N VAL A 39 11.98 6.70 0.47
CA VAL A 39 11.80 5.24 0.33
C VAL A 39 11.32 4.61 1.64
N ASP A 40 11.82 5.08 2.78
CA ASP A 40 11.39 4.59 4.09
C ASP A 40 9.92 4.90 4.37
N GLU A 41 9.46 6.12 4.06
CA GLU A 41 8.04 6.48 4.19
C GLU A 41 7.15 5.66 3.25
N GLN A 42 7.59 5.39 2.02
CA GLN A 42 6.86 4.52 1.09
C GLN A 42 6.75 3.08 1.64
N ILE A 43 7.84 2.55 2.21
CA ILE A 43 7.85 1.23 2.86
C ILE A 43 6.88 1.20 4.04
N GLN A 44 6.94 2.20 4.93
CA GLN A 44 6.04 2.27 6.08
C GLN A 44 4.57 2.36 5.63
N TYR A 45 4.28 3.16 4.60
CA TYR A 45 2.93 3.27 4.06
C TYR A 45 2.43 1.94 3.47
N LYS A 46 3.25 1.24 2.69
CA LYS A 46 2.92 -0.10 2.16
C LYS A 46 2.57 -1.07 3.27
N ILE A 47 3.39 -1.11 4.33
CA ILE A 47 3.16 -1.99 5.49
C ILE A 47 1.85 -1.62 6.20
N GLN A 48 1.64 -0.33 6.49
CA GLN A 48 0.42 0.16 7.14
C GLN A 48 -0.83 -0.18 6.32
N LEU A 49 -0.79 -0.02 5.00
CA LEU A 49 -1.90 -0.36 4.11
C LEU A 49 -2.22 -1.86 4.16
N LEU A 50 -1.21 -2.72 4.07
CA LEU A 50 -1.39 -4.18 4.18
C LEU A 50 -1.97 -4.60 5.54
N LEU A 51 -1.48 -4.00 6.63
CA LEU A 51 -2.01 -4.24 7.98
C LEU A 51 -3.45 -3.75 8.13
N HIS A 52 -3.79 -2.60 7.57
CA HIS A 52 -5.15 -2.07 7.61
C HIS A 52 -6.12 -2.99 6.84
N ILE A 53 -5.73 -3.48 5.67
CA ILE A 53 -6.50 -4.49 4.93
C ILE A 53 -6.70 -5.76 5.78
N ASN A 54 -5.66 -6.23 6.48
CA ASN A 54 -5.78 -7.38 7.36
C ASN A 54 -6.80 -7.16 8.48
N SER A 55 -6.82 -5.98 9.10
CA SER A 55 -7.80 -5.64 10.14
C SER A 55 -9.24 -5.71 9.62
N VAL A 56 -9.50 -5.20 8.40
CA VAL A 56 -10.83 -5.27 7.77
C VAL A 56 -11.22 -6.71 7.43
N LEU A 57 -10.28 -7.49 6.88
CA LEU A 57 -10.50 -8.91 6.57
C LEU A 57 -10.82 -9.72 7.83
N LEU A 58 -10.09 -9.49 8.93
CA LEU A 58 -10.31 -10.17 10.21
C LEU A 58 -11.63 -9.76 10.85
N ALA A 59 -11.99 -8.48 10.84
CA ALA A 59 -13.29 -8.02 11.32
C ALA A 59 -14.44 -8.70 10.57
N ARG A 60 -14.29 -8.90 9.25
CA ARG A 60 -15.24 -9.64 8.43
C ARG A 60 -15.32 -11.12 8.80
N VAL A 61 -14.17 -11.78 9.02
CA VAL A 61 -14.11 -13.16 9.51
C VAL A 61 -14.84 -13.29 10.84
N ILE A 62 -14.58 -12.39 11.79
CA ILE A 62 -15.25 -12.36 13.09
C ILE A 62 -16.76 -12.18 12.90
N HIS A 63 -17.20 -11.22 12.09
CA HIS A 63 -18.64 -11.02 11.85
C HIS A 63 -19.32 -12.26 11.24
N MET A 64 -18.63 -12.99 10.37
CA MET A 64 -19.15 -14.21 9.74
C MET A 64 -19.21 -15.40 10.71
N THR A 65 -18.31 -15.48 11.68
CA THR A 65 -18.21 -16.65 12.56
C THR A 65 -18.86 -16.44 13.92
N ASN A 66 -18.89 -15.22 14.44
CA ASN A 66 -19.40 -14.88 15.78
C ASN A 66 -20.86 -15.33 16.03
N PRO A 67 -21.81 -15.22 15.08
CA PRO A 67 -23.18 -15.74 15.28
C PRO A 67 -23.20 -17.24 15.60
N PHE A 68 -22.32 -18.03 14.98
CA PHE A 68 -22.25 -19.48 15.19
C PHE A 68 -21.63 -19.86 16.53
N PHE A 69 -20.83 -18.97 17.13
CA PHE A 69 -20.18 -19.19 18.42
C PHE A 69 -20.96 -18.61 19.60
N LYS A 70 -21.83 -17.61 19.38
CA LYS A 70 -22.65 -16.99 20.44
C LYS A 70 -23.92 -17.77 20.79
N ASP A 71 -24.56 -18.39 19.79
CA ASP A 71 -25.85 -19.05 19.99
C ASP A 71 -25.74 -20.52 20.40
N LYS A 72 -24.53 -21.11 20.32
CA LYS A 72 -24.27 -22.46 20.82
C LYS A 72 -23.77 -22.41 22.27
N LYS A 73 -24.62 -22.83 23.22
CA LYS A 73 -24.11 -23.50 24.43
C LYS A 73 -23.28 -24.68 23.93
N ILE A 74 -21.97 -24.55 24.01
CA ILE A 74 -21.02 -25.53 23.47
C ILE A 74 -21.16 -26.81 24.28
N GLU A 75 -21.97 -27.76 23.78
CA GLU A 75 -21.82 -29.15 24.19
C GLU A 75 -20.48 -29.65 23.63
N ALA A 76 -19.62 -30.14 24.51
CA ALA A 76 -18.20 -30.44 24.26
C ALA A 76 -17.93 -31.45 23.12
N ASN A 77 -18.97 -32.07 22.54
CA ASN A 77 -18.87 -33.13 21.52
C ASN A 77 -19.67 -32.86 20.23
N SER A 78 -20.25 -31.67 20.03
CA SER A 78 -20.89 -31.33 18.75
C SER A 78 -19.86 -30.73 17.79
N PRO A 79 -19.61 -31.30 16.60
CA PRO A 79 -18.75 -30.67 15.63
C PRO A 79 -19.37 -29.31 15.28
N SER A 80 -18.66 -28.23 15.60
CA SER A 80 -19.06 -26.86 15.26
C SER A 80 -18.85 -26.66 13.76
N VAL A 81 -19.69 -27.29 12.94
CA VAL A 81 -19.58 -27.20 11.49
C VAL A 81 -20.21 -25.88 11.08
N LEU A 82 -19.36 -24.86 10.95
CA LEU A 82 -19.68 -23.66 10.21
C LEU A 82 -20.18 -24.08 8.82
N PRO A 83 -21.29 -23.50 8.29
CA PRO A 83 -21.77 -23.84 6.97
C PRO A 83 -20.66 -23.76 5.92
N GLU A 84 -20.60 -24.72 4.98
CA GLU A 84 -19.49 -24.86 4.02
C GLU A 84 -19.24 -23.59 3.20
N ASN A 85 -20.30 -22.88 2.83
CA ASN A 85 -20.22 -21.58 2.14
C ASN A 85 -19.51 -20.51 2.99
N ILE A 86 -19.80 -20.47 4.30
CA ILE A 86 -19.15 -19.52 5.23
C ILE A 86 -17.72 -19.97 5.51
N GLN A 87 -17.46 -21.27 5.66
CA GLN A 87 -16.11 -21.81 5.82
C GLN A 87 -15.20 -21.47 4.63
N SER A 88 -15.71 -21.63 3.40
CA SER A 88 -15.00 -21.24 2.17
C SER A 88 -14.68 -19.75 2.17
N LEU A 89 -15.64 -18.90 2.52
CA LEU A 89 -15.44 -17.44 2.56
C LEU A 89 -14.44 -17.02 3.65
N VAL A 90 -14.51 -17.63 4.84
CA VAL A 90 -13.52 -17.42 5.91
C VAL A 90 -12.13 -17.83 5.44
N SER A 91 -11.99 -19.02 4.83
CA SER A 91 -10.72 -19.50 4.29
C SER A 91 -10.15 -18.53 3.25
N GLN A 92 -10.97 -18.00 2.35
CA GLN A 92 -10.53 -17.01 1.36
C GLN A 92 -10.03 -15.71 1.99
N ASN A 93 -10.72 -15.18 3.01
CA ASN A 93 -10.27 -13.99 3.73
C ASN A 93 -8.95 -14.26 4.48
N LEU A 94 -8.80 -15.41 5.12
CA LEU A 94 -7.55 -15.78 5.82
C LEU A 94 -6.37 -15.98 4.86
N LYS A 95 -6.58 -16.60 3.69
CA LYS A 95 -5.54 -16.71 2.64
C LYS A 95 -4.99 -15.34 2.23
N ARG A 96 -5.84 -14.33 2.21
CA ARG A 96 -5.44 -12.94 1.89
C ARG A 96 -4.66 -12.30 3.01
N VAL A 97 -5.06 -12.51 4.26
CA VAL A 97 -4.27 -12.10 5.43
C VAL A 97 -2.88 -12.70 5.38
N HIS A 98 -2.76 -14.00 5.09
CA HIS A 98 -1.47 -14.67 4.94
C HIS A 98 -0.63 -14.08 3.79
N ALA A 99 -1.22 -13.84 2.62
CA ALA A 99 -0.51 -13.24 1.49
C ALA A 99 0.03 -11.84 1.82
N ASN A 100 -0.75 -11.02 2.54
CA ASN A 100 -0.33 -9.70 2.98
C ASN A 100 0.81 -9.78 4.02
N LEU A 101 0.70 -10.68 5.01
CA LEU A 101 1.75 -10.88 6.01
C LEU A 101 3.06 -11.40 5.39
N GLN A 102 2.96 -12.28 4.39
CA GLN A 102 4.11 -12.75 3.63
C GLN A 102 4.80 -11.58 2.90
N CYS A 103 4.03 -10.71 2.25
CA CYS A 103 4.58 -9.52 1.61
C CYS A 103 5.25 -8.57 2.61
N ILE A 104 4.63 -8.31 3.77
CA ILE A 104 5.26 -7.51 4.85
C ILE A 104 6.59 -8.14 5.27
N SER A 105 6.65 -9.46 5.44
CA SER A 105 7.89 -10.16 5.80
C SER A 105 8.98 -9.95 4.74
N GLN A 106 8.63 -10.03 3.46
CA GLN A 106 9.56 -9.77 2.36
C GLN A 106 10.07 -8.32 2.36
N ILE A 107 9.17 -7.34 2.55
CA ILE A 107 9.56 -5.91 2.67
C ILE A 107 10.54 -5.72 3.82
N ASN A 108 10.25 -6.30 4.99
CA ASN A 108 11.11 -6.19 6.18
C ASN A 108 12.47 -6.88 6.02
N GLN A 109 12.61 -7.83 5.09
CA GLN A 109 13.87 -8.48 4.72
C GLN A 109 14.65 -7.70 3.64
N GLY A 110 14.16 -6.53 3.21
CA GLY A 110 14.79 -5.69 2.19
C GLY A 110 14.25 -5.86 0.77
N PHE A 111 13.27 -6.74 0.54
CA PHE A 111 12.61 -6.88 -0.76
C PHE A 111 11.53 -5.80 -0.94
N ILE A 112 11.95 -4.54 -1.08
CA ILE A 112 11.07 -3.35 -1.11
C ILE A 112 10.04 -3.32 -2.25
N ARG A 113 10.32 -4.07 -3.34
CA ARG A 113 9.45 -4.21 -4.52
C ARG A 113 8.56 -5.46 -4.46
N SER A 114 8.54 -6.17 -3.34
CA SER A 114 7.63 -7.31 -3.16
C SER A 114 6.18 -6.85 -3.23
N LYS A 115 5.31 -7.73 -3.75
CA LYS A 115 3.88 -7.49 -3.89
C LYS A 115 3.10 -8.64 -3.25
N PRO A 116 1.94 -8.37 -2.65
CA PRO A 116 1.09 -9.43 -2.14
C PRO A 116 0.66 -10.35 -3.30
N VAL A 117 0.71 -11.66 -3.07
CA VAL A 117 0.35 -12.68 -4.08
C VAL A 117 -1.11 -12.54 -4.53
N ILE A 118 -1.99 -12.00 -3.68
CA ILE A 118 -3.40 -11.82 -3.97
C ILE A 118 -3.73 -10.32 -4.00
N THR A 119 -3.78 -9.75 -5.20
CA THR A 119 -4.03 -8.31 -5.42
C THR A 119 -5.48 -7.99 -5.76
N VAL A 120 -6.27 -8.98 -6.19
CA VAL A 120 -7.68 -8.79 -6.57
C VAL A 120 -8.55 -8.74 -5.33
N ALA A 121 -9.50 -7.82 -5.24
CA ALA A 121 -10.46 -7.77 -4.14
C ALA A 121 -11.23 -9.10 -3.96
N PRO A 122 -11.64 -9.47 -2.73
CA PRO A 122 -12.47 -10.65 -2.52
C PRO A 122 -13.80 -10.54 -3.26
N VAL A 123 -14.18 -11.59 -3.98
CA VAL A 123 -15.48 -11.67 -4.66
C VAL A 123 -16.56 -11.83 -3.60
N ILE A 124 -17.54 -10.93 -3.62
CA ILE A 124 -18.64 -10.93 -2.66
C ILE A 124 -19.88 -11.46 -3.38
N PRO A 125 -20.55 -12.50 -2.84
CA PRO A 125 -21.83 -12.95 -3.37
C PRO A 125 -22.80 -11.76 -3.45
N GLN A 126 -23.54 -11.62 -4.56
CA GLN A 126 -24.39 -10.45 -4.85
C GLN A 126 -25.35 -10.09 -3.71
N GLN A 127 -25.78 -11.08 -2.92
CA GLN A 127 -26.67 -10.89 -1.76
C GLN A 127 -26.04 -10.10 -0.60
N GLN A 128 -24.72 -9.96 -0.54
CA GLN A 128 -24.02 -9.22 0.53
C GLN A 128 -23.47 -7.86 0.08
N GLN A 129 -23.75 -7.41 -1.14
CA GLN A 129 -23.19 -6.18 -1.70
C GLN A 129 -23.63 -4.89 -0.98
N GLN A 130 -24.70 -4.91 -0.19
CA GLN A 130 -25.24 -3.71 0.45
C GLN A 130 -24.60 -3.32 1.80
N GLN A 131 -23.55 -4.02 2.25
CA GLN A 131 -22.89 -3.62 3.50
C GLN A 131 -21.77 -2.58 3.26
N PRO A 132 -21.75 -1.45 3.99
CA PRO A 132 -20.77 -0.37 3.80
C PRO A 132 -19.31 -0.83 4.03
N ASN A 133 -19.11 -1.86 4.86
CA ASN A 133 -17.79 -2.47 5.10
C ASN A 133 -17.21 -3.20 3.87
N ASN A 134 -18.03 -3.53 2.89
CA ASN A 134 -17.57 -4.18 1.66
C ASN A 134 -17.02 -3.15 0.65
N ASP A 135 -17.62 -1.96 0.61
CA ASP A 135 -17.17 -0.87 -0.26
C ASP A 135 -15.78 -0.37 0.15
N ILE A 136 -15.50 -0.30 1.45
CA ILE A 136 -14.17 0.11 1.93
C ILE A 136 -13.11 -0.91 1.54
N LEU A 137 -13.39 -2.22 1.66
CA LEU A 137 -12.42 -3.25 1.32
C LEU A 137 -12.04 -3.21 -0.17
N ALA A 138 -13.02 -3.03 -1.06
CA ALA A 138 -12.76 -2.87 -2.49
C ALA A 138 -11.88 -1.65 -2.79
N LYS A 139 -12.17 -0.50 -2.17
CA LYS A 139 -11.36 0.72 -2.28
C LYS A 139 -9.93 0.52 -1.78
N LEU A 140 -9.75 -0.20 -0.67
CA LEU A 140 -8.42 -0.51 -0.14
C LEU A 140 -7.62 -1.41 -1.07
N TYR A 141 -8.24 -2.40 -1.72
CA TYR A 141 -7.56 -3.24 -2.73
C TYR A 141 -7.18 -2.46 -4.00
N LEU A 142 -8.02 -1.52 -4.41
CA LEU A 142 -7.68 -0.59 -5.51
C LEU A 142 -6.48 0.28 -5.14
N LEU A 143 -6.49 0.87 -3.94
CA LEU A 143 -5.39 1.67 -3.41
C LEU A 143 -4.11 0.84 -3.30
N MET A 144 -4.18 -0.37 -2.75
CA MET A 144 -3.06 -1.30 -2.64
C MET A 144 -2.46 -1.60 -4.02
N SER A 145 -3.31 -1.90 -5.01
CA SER A 145 -2.84 -2.16 -6.37
C SER A 145 -2.05 -0.97 -6.91
N ARG A 146 -2.60 0.25 -6.74
CA ARG A 146 -1.98 1.49 -7.22
C ARG A 146 -0.67 1.82 -6.50
N VAL A 147 -0.62 1.61 -5.18
CA VAL A 147 0.56 1.88 -4.35
C VAL A 147 1.71 0.94 -4.69
N PHE A 148 1.42 -0.36 -4.80
CA PHE A 148 2.44 -1.38 -5.12
C PHE A 148 2.83 -1.42 -6.60
N GLU A 149 2.09 -0.73 -7.47
CA GLU A 149 2.47 -0.55 -8.87
C GLU A 149 3.44 0.62 -9.05
N PHE A 150 3.24 1.71 -8.31
CA PHE A 150 3.99 2.95 -8.51
C PHE A 150 5.17 3.14 -7.57
N TRP A 151 5.08 2.62 -6.35
CA TRP A 151 6.16 2.58 -5.37
C TRP A 151 6.69 1.15 -5.26
#